data_AF-A0A0R2JYK1-F1
#
_entry.id   AF-A0A0R2JYK1-F1
#
_cell.length_a   1.000
_cell.length_b   1.000
_cell.length_c   1.000
_cell.angle_alpha   90.00
_cell.angle_beta   90.00
_cell.angle_gamma   90.00
#
_symmetry.space_group_name_H-M   'P 1'
#
loop_
_entity.id
_entity.type
_entity.pdbx_description
1 polymer ?
#
loop_
_entity_poly.entity_id
_entity_poly.type
_entity_poly.pdbx_seq_one_letter_code
_entity_poly.pdbx_strand_id
1 'polypeptide(L)'
;MLFLFIMAIIALILSILRLSMVIQNSERLFSPILFTVVCLGLIIYSGFNLPFWQKSKSSTQNTTSTSIQTKANSSKSFSSTFSSAGKNAFPDETTKQKKAAQSVKENNILKSLQKNYTGTGTVSFNKSDKAFYVKPTNKQFVSSLKSLVKTPSNAKSANFDQIATNFKKLSLSIKKNLGSNYSVSLMNPNDNSKPLLTAKDGTITYNYFK
;
A
#
# COMPACT_ATOMS: atom_id res chain seq x y z
N MET A 1 0.82 -1.01 -26.08
CA MET A 1 1.55 0.25 -25.86
C MET A 1 1.59 0.67 -24.39
N LEU A 2 0.48 0.67 -23.64
CA LEU A 2 0.46 0.98 -22.19
C LEU A 2 1.33 0.03 -21.35
N PHE A 3 1.29 -1.28 -21.64
CA PHE A 3 2.12 -2.27 -20.94
C PHE A 3 3.63 -2.02 -21.12
N LEU A 4 4.04 -1.63 -22.34
CA LEU A 4 5.44 -1.29 -22.62
C LEU A 4 5.88 -0.01 -21.89
N PHE A 5 4.99 0.97 -21.78
CA PHE A 5 5.24 2.19 -21.02
C PHE A 5 5.42 1.91 -19.52
N ILE A 6 4.58 1.04 -18.95
CA ILE A 6 4.67 0.64 -17.54
C ILE A 6 5.94 -0.17 -17.29
N MET A 7 6.30 -1.09 -18.19
CA MET A 7 7.56 -1.85 -18.10
C MET A 7 8.79 -0.93 -18.21
N ALA A 8 8.74 0.11 -19.05
CA ALA A 8 9.83 1.08 -19.17
C ALA A 8 10.01 1.92 -17.90
N ILE A 9 8.93 2.32 -17.23
CA ILE A 9 9.00 3.06 -15.95
C ILE A 9 9.60 2.16 -14.86
N ILE A 10 9.18 0.90 -14.78
CA ILE A 10 9.71 -0.05 -13.79
C ILE A 10 11.20 -0.31 -14.05
N ALA A 11 11.60 -0.51 -15.31
CA ALA A 11 12.99 -0.68 -15.69
C ALA A 11 13.85 0.56 -15.37
N LEU A 12 13.31 1.77 -15.55
CA LEU A 12 13.99 3.02 -15.22
C LEU A 12 14.23 3.15 -13.71
N ILE A 13 13.24 2.79 -12.89
CA ILE A 13 13.39 2.79 -11.42
C ILE A 13 14.47 1.78 -10.99
N LEU A 14 14.50 0.58 -11.59
CA LEU A 14 15.52 -0.43 -11.31
C LEU A 14 16.94 0.02 -11.74
N SER A 15 17.06 0.75 -12.86
CA SER A 15 18.32 1.32 -13.34
C SER A 15 18.90 2.35 -12.36
N ILE A 16 18.05 3.24 -11.83
CA ILE A 16 18.47 4.26 -10.85
C ILE A 16 18.96 3.60 -9.54
N LEU A 17 18.28 2.55 -9.07
CA LEU A 17 18.68 1.82 -7.87
C LEU A 17 20.01 1.08 -8.06
N ARG A 18 20.27 0.54 -9.26
CA ARG A 18 21.56 -0.07 -9.61
C ARG A 18 22.69 0.97 -9.65
N LEU A 19 22.41 2.20 -10.08
CA LEU A 19 23.40 3.29 -10.11
C LEU A 19 23.83 3.71 -8.69
N SER A 20 22.90 3.77 -7.72
CA SER A 20 23.24 4.03 -6.31
C SER A 20 24.08 2.93 -5.67
N MET A 21 23.88 1.67 -6.08
CA MET A 21 24.67 0.51 -5.63
C MET A 21 26.09 0.49 -6.25
N VAL A 22 26.23 0.91 -7.52
CA VAL A 22 27.54 0.97 -8.21
C VAL A 22 28.46 2.06 -7.65
N ILE A 23 27.91 3.20 -7.20
CA ILE A 23 28.69 4.29 -6.60
C ILE A 23 29.40 3.86 -5.30
N GLN A 24 28.92 2.83 -4.61
CA GLN A 24 29.58 2.24 -3.45
C GLN A 24 30.64 1.18 -3.80
N ASN A 25 30.62 0.62 -5.01
CA ASN A 25 31.38 -0.59 -5.34
C ASN A 25 32.44 -0.42 -6.45
N SER A 26 32.72 0.81 -6.90
CA SER A 26 33.77 1.16 -7.86
C SER A 26 33.90 0.23 -9.09
N GLU A 27 32.79 -0.25 -9.63
CA GLU A 27 32.78 -0.95 -10.92
C GLU A 27 32.33 -0.03 -12.06
N ARG A 28 32.84 -0.30 -13.26
CA ARG A 28 32.82 0.58 -14.44
C ARG A 28 31.43 1.17 -14.71
N LEU A 29 31.35 2.49 -14.50
CA LEU A 29 30.15 3.34 -14.62
C LEU A 29 29.53 3.40 -16.03
N PHE A 30 30.20 2.89 -17.07
CA PHE A 30 29.78 3.02 -18.46
C PHE A 30 28.54 2.17 -18.82
N SER A 31 28.39 0.97 -18.24
CA SER A 31 27.27 0.07 -18.55
C SER A 31 25.89 0.61 -18.08
N PRO A 32 25.72 1.10 -16.83
CA PRO A 32 24.42 1.59 -16.37
C PRO A 32 23.99 2.92 -17.04
N ILE A 33 24.94 3.78 -17.42
CA ILE A 33 24.62 5.06 -18.08
C ILE A 33 24.04 4.82 -19.47
N LEU A 34 24.64 3.91 -20.26
CA LEU A 34 24.15 3.57 -21.60
C LEU A 34 22.71 3.04 -21.57
N PHE A 35 22.40 2.15 -20.62
CA PHE A 35 21.05 1.58 -20.47
C PHE A 35 20.00 2.64 -20.12
N THR A 36 20.38 3.61 -19.29
CA THR A 36 19.50 4.70 -18.88
C THR A 36 19.18 5.65 -20.04
N VAL A 37 20.18 5.96 -20.87
CA VAL A 37 19.99 6.79 -22.08
C VAL A 37 19.11 6.08 -23.11
N VAL A 38 19.29 4.77 -23.30
CA VAL A 38 18.43 3.96 -24.19
C VAL A 38 16.98 3.93 -23.71
N CYS A 39 16.74 3.78 -22.40
CA CYS A 39 15.40 3.85 -21.83
C CYS A 39 14.73 5.22 -22.03
N LEU A 40 15.47 6.33 -21.86
CA LEU A 40 14.93 7.66 -22.13
C LEU A 40 14.55 7.85 -23.62
N GLY A 41 15.37 7.34 -24.54
CA GLY A 41 15.06 7.37 -25.97
C GLY A 41 13.75 6.66 -26.33
N LEU A 42 13.49 5.49 -25.72
CA LEU A 42 12.26 4.72 -25.93
C LEU A 42 11.01 5.43 -25.37
N ILE A 43 11.14 6.17 -24.26
CA ILE A 43 10.03 6.93 -23.68
C ILE A 43 9.64 8.11 -24.58
N ILE A 44 10.62 8.82 -25.13
CA ILE A 44 10.38 9.94 -26.05
C ILE A 44 9.78 9.43 -27.36
N TYR A 45 10.31 8.34 -27.92
CA TYR A 45 9.78 7.71 -29.13
C TYR A 45 8.33 7.21 -28.93
N SER A 46 8.04 6.58 -27.78
CA SER A 46 6.68 6.10 -27.47
C SER A 46 5.69 7.23 -27.15
N GLY A 47 6.16 8.41 -26.74
CA GLY A 47 5.32 9.59 -26.51
C GLY A 47 4.85 10.25 -27.81
N PHE A 48 5.66 10.21 -28.87
CA PHE A 48 5.35 10.84 -30.15
C PHE A 48 4.34 10.05 -31.01
N ASN A 49 4.24 8.73 -30.82
CA ASN A 49 3.34 7.88 -31.62
C ASN A 49 1.96 7.64 -30.97
N LEU A 50 1.52 8.52 -30.08
CA LEU A 50 0.18 8.45 -29.47
C LEU A 50 -0.76 9.44 -30.19
N PRO A 51 -1.66 8.95 -31.08
CA PRO A 51 -2.77 9.75 -31.59
C PRO A 51 -3.81 9.95 -30.48
N PHE A 52 -3.53 10.86 -29.56
CA PHE A 52 -4.46 11.34 -28.54
C PHE A 52 -5.52 12.27 -29.16
N TRP A 53 -6.36 11.75 -30.06
CA TRP A 53 -7.72 12.24 -30.25
C TRP A 53 -8.49 11.39 -31.27
N GLN A 54 -9.40 10.52 -30.82
CA GLN A 54 -10.68 10.33 -31.51
C GLN A 54 -11.77 10.06 -30.47
N LYS A 55 -12.74 10.99 -30.44
CA LYS A 55 -13.97 10.90 -29.65
C LYS A 55 -14.75 9.62 -30.03
N SER A 56 -15.35 9.02 -29.02
CA SER A 56 -16.40 7.99 -29.07
C SER A 56 -17.20 7.93 -30.37
N LYS A 57 -17.07 6.83 -31.11
CA LYS A 57 -18.11 6.31 -32.01
C LYS A 57 -18.27 4.81 -31.76
N SER A 58 -19.51 4.43 -31.48
CA SER A 58 -20.03 3.07 -31.42
C SER A 58 -19.66 2.28 -32.68
N SER A 59 -19.16 1.05 -32.53
CA SER A 59 -19.41 -0.05 -33.49
C SER A 59 -18.94 -1.39 -32.92
N THR A 60 -19.90 -2.26 -32.68
CA THR A 60 -19.94 -3.69 -33.05
C THR A 60 -18.61 -4.41 -33.25
N GLN A 61 -18.30 -5.33 -32.33
CA GLN A 61 -17.33 -6.40 -32.56
C GLN A 61 -18.09 -7.67 -32.97
N ASN A 62 -17.94 -8.06 -34.24
CA ASN A 62 -18.25 -9.40 -34.72
C ASN A 62 -16.93 -10.06 -35.16
N THR A 63 -16.65 -11.24 -34.62
CA THR A 63 -15.80 -12.25 -35.27
C THR A 63 -16.35 -13.64 -34.91
N THR A 64 -17.19 -14.15 -35.82
CA THR A 64 -17.29 -15.52 -36.40
C THR A 64 -16.91 -16.74 -35.52
N SER A 65 -17.68 -17.84 -35.40
CA SER A 65 -18.64 -18.51 -36.29
C SER A 65 -19.51 -19.51 -35.49
N THR A 66 -20.82 -19.59 -35.78
CA THR A 66 -21.60 -20.81 -36.06
C THR A 66 -23.06 -20.40 -36.21
N SER A 67 -23.63 -20.68 -37.37
CA SER A 67 -25.03 -20.47 -37.71
C SER A 67 -25.96 -21.27 -36.80
N ILE A 68 -26.91 -20.60 -36.13
CA ILE A 68 -28.36 -20.88 -36.23
C ILE A 68 -29.06 -19.55 -36.01
N GLN A 69 -29.67 -19.01 -37.07
CA GLN A 69 -30.66 -17.94 -37.00
C GLN A 69 -31.95 -18.50 -36.40
N THR A 70 -32.34 -18.01 -35.23
CA THR A 70 -33.76 -17.94 -34.87
C THR A 70 -34.11 -16.50 -34.55
N LYS A 71 -34.94 -15.94 -35.44
CA LYS A 71 -35.52 -14.60 -35.42
C LYS A 71 -36.07 -14.24 -34.04
N ALA A 72 -35.80 -13.01 -33.63
CA ALA A 72 -36.56 -12.33 -32.60
C ALA A 72 -38.04 -12.26 -33.00
N ASN A 73 -38.92 -12.73 -32.12
CA ASN A 73 -40.22 -12.12 -31.92
C ASN A 73 -40.70 -12.40 -30.49
N SER A 74 -41.11 -11.33 -29.82
CA SER A 74 -41.89 -11.29 -28.58
C SER A 74 -41.20 -11.74 -27.27
N SER A 75 -40.98 -10.78 -26.36
CA SER A 75 -41.71 -10.70 -25.07
C SER A 75 -40.96 -9.80 -24.08
N LYS A 76 -41.47 -8.58 -23.95
CA LYS A 76 -41.09 -7.50 -23.02
C LYS A 76 -41.34 -7.83 -21.53
N SER A 77 -41.36 -9.10 -21.10
CA SER A 77 -41.95 -9.47 -19.79
C SER A 77 -41.00 -10.09 -18.75
N PHE A 78 -39.71 -10.29 -19.03
CA PHE A 78 -38.82 -10.97 -18.06
C PHE A 78 -37.95 -10.06 -17.19
N SER A 79 -37.88 -8.74 -17.47
CA SER A 79 -36.99 -7.82 -16.74
C SER A 79 -37.61 -7.17 -15.49
N SER A 80 -38.93 -7.19 -15.34
CA SER A 80 -39.63 -6.55 -14.22
C SER A 80 -39.69 -7.43 -12.95
N THR A 81 -39.60 -8.75 -13.07
CA THR A 81 -39.68 -9.66 -11.90
C THR A 81 -38.35 -9.78 -11.15
N PHE A 82 -37.20 -9.64 -11.82
CA PHE A 82 -35.88 -9.77 -11.15
C PHE A 82 -35.45 -8.50 -10.40
N SER A 83 -36.01 -7.34 -10.76
CA SER A 83 -35.63 -6.05 -10.16
C SER A 83 -36.29 -5.79 -8.79
N SER A 84 -37.36 -6.52 -8.46
CA SER A 84 -38.08 -6.37 -7.18
C SER A 84 -37.63 -7.36 -6.09
N ALA A 85 -36.88 -8.40 -6.44
CA ALA A 85 -36.40 -9.42 -5.49
C ALA A 85 -35.07 -9.06 -4.81
N GLY A 86 -34.31 -8.10 -5.35
CA GLY A 86 -32.90 -7.88 -4.97
C GLY A 86 -32.65 -7.02 -3.71
N LYS A 87 -33.66 -6.34 -3.16
CA LYS A 87 -33.44 -5.45 -1.99
C LYS A 87 -33.88 -6.03 -0.65
N ASN A 88 -34.80 -7.00 -0.63
CA ASN A 88 -35.39 -7.52 0.60
C ASN A 88 -35.06 -9.00 0.87
N ALA A 89 -34.42 -9.71 -0.06
CA ALA A 89 -34.02 -11.11 0.14
C ALA A 89 -32.65 -11.28 0.84
N PHE A 90 -31.82 -10.24 0.87
CA PHE A 90 -30.46 -10.29 1.45
C PHE A 90 -30.06 -8.99 2.20
N PRO A 91 -30.78 -8.57 3.25
CA PRO A 91 -30.41 -7.37 4.01
C PRO A 91 -29.07 -7.49 4.77
N ASP A 92 -28.52 -8.70 4.92
CA ASP A 92 -27.36 -8.99 5.80
C ASP A 92 -26.06 -9.38 5.04
N GLU A 93 -26.11 -9.52 3.71
CA GLU A 93 -24.96 -9.88 2.87
C GLU A 93 -23.96 -8.71 2.75
N THR A 94 -24.46 -7.46 2.62
CA THR A 94 -23.58 -6.31 2.35
C THR A 94 -22.70 -5.91 3.54
N THR A 95 -23.15 -6.12 4.77
CA THR A 95 -22.38 -5.81 6.00
C THR A 95 -21.34 -6.88 6.28
N LYS A 96 -21.68 -8.16 6.11
CA LYS A 96 -20.75 -9.29 6.27
C LYS A 96 -19.66 -9.28 5.20
N GLN A 97 -20.01 -9.04 3.94
CA GLN A 97 -19.04 -8.89 2.85
C GLN A 97 -18.11 -7.70 3.06
N LYS A 98 -18.63 -6.53 3.48
CA LYS A 98 -17.78 -5.36 3.79
C LYS A 98 -16.84 -5.61 4.98
N LYS A 99 -17.32 -6.28 6.04
CA LYS A 99 -16.48 -6.67 7.19
C LYS A 99 -15.41 -7.69 6.81
N ALA A 100 -15.74 -8.65 5.95
CA ALA A 100 -14.78 -9.62 5.43
C ALA A 100 -13.71 -8.94 4.56
N ALA A 101 -14.12 -8.06 3.64
CA ALA A 101 -13.20 -7.28 2.80
C ALA A 101 -12.27 -6.39 3.65
N GLN A 102 -12.80 -5.74 4.70
CA GLN A 102 -11.99 -4.96 5.63
C GLN A 102 -10.97 -5.83 6.36
N SER A 103 -11.38 -7.01 6.84
CA SER A 103 -10.49 -7.95 7.53
C SER A 103 -9.34 -8.44 6.64
N VAL A 104 -9.60 -8.62 5.33
CA VAL A 104 -8.55 -8.97 4.35
C VAL A 104 -7.54 -7.83 4.21
N LYS A 105 -8.02 -6.58 4.12
CA LYS A 105 -7.13 -5.41 4.06
C LYS A 105 -6.30 -5.26 5.33
N GLU A 106 -6.92 -5.40 6.51
CA GLU A 106 -6.24 -5.34 7.81
C GLU A 106 -5.12 -6.38 7.88
N ASN A 107 -5.39 -7.61 7.45
CA ASN A 107 -4.40 -8.69 7.42
C ASN A 107 -3.27 -8.44 6.42
N ASN A 108 -3.56 -7.87 5.25
CA ASN A 108 -2.53 -7.52 4.26
C ASN A 108 -1.57 -6.43 4.80
N ILE A 109 -2.11 -5.42 5.49
CA ILE A 109 -1.29 -4.42 6.17
C ILE A 109 -0.48 -5.06 7.29
N LEU A 110 -1.09 -5.91 8.13
CA LEU A 110 -0.40 -6.61 9.21
C LEU A 110 0.79 -7.43 8.67
N LYS A 111 0.58 -8.23 7.62
CA LYS A 111 1.66 -9.03 6.99
C LYS A 111 2.77 -8.15 6.43
N SER A 112 2.39 -7.04 5.78
CA SER A 112 3.37 -6.08 5.25
C SER A 112 4.20 -5.47 6.39
N LEU A 113 3.56 -5.07 7.49
CA LEU A 113 4.25 -4.57 8.67
C LEU A 113 5.16 -5.64 9.26
N GLN A 114 4.66 -6.86 9.51
CA GLN A 114 5.46 -7.96 10.03
C GLN A 114 6.70 -8.21 9.18
N LYS A 115 6.57 -8.22 7.85
CA LYS A 115 7.70 -8.35 6.93
C LYS A 115 8.71 -7.22 7.08
N ASN A 116 8.27 -5.97 7.11
CA ASN A 116 9.15 -4.79 7.24
C ASN A 116 9.84 -4.70 8.60
N TYR A 117 9.23 -5.22 9.66
CA TYR A 117 9.79 -5.21 11.02
C TYR A 117 10.55 -6.50 11.38
N THR A 118 10.65 -7.46 10.46
CA THR A 118 11.43 -8.71 10.64
C THR A 118 12.85 -8.36 11.11
N GLY A 119 13.30 -8.97 12.20
CA GLY A 119 14.63 -8.73 12.77
C GLY A 119 14.74 -7.50 13.67
N THR A 120 13.75 -6.59 13.68
CA THR A 120 13.69 -5.44 14.59
C THR A 120 12.63 -5.61 15.69
N GLY A 121 11.49 -6.20 15.33
CA GLY A 121 10.34 -6.36 16.22
C GLY A 121 9.28 -7.31 15.69
N THR A 122 8.24 -7.48 16.48
CA THR A 122 7.02 -8.19 16.13
C THR A 122 5.89 -7.18 16.00
N VAL A 123 4.97 -7.42 15.08
CA VAL A 123 3.79 -6.58 14.88
C VAL A 123 2.54 -7.40 15.08
N SER A 124 1.62 -6.86 15.88
CA SER A 124 0.30 -7.43 16.14
C SER A 124 -0.79 -6.40 15.83
N PHE A 125 -2.01 -6.87 15.57
CA PHE A 125 -3.16 -6.01 15.31
C PHE A 125 -4.30 -6.37 16.25
N ASN A 126 -4.85 -5.39 16.96
CA ASN A 126 -6.08 -5.54 17.71
C ASN A 126 -7.24 -4.95 16.92
N LYS A 127 -8.19 -5.80 16.54
CA LYS A 127 -9.37 -5.42 15.76
C LYS A 127 -10.38 -4.57 16.54
N SER A 128 -10.46 -4.77 17.86
CA SER A 128 -11.33 -3.98 18.75
C SER A 128 -10.86 -2.53 18.78
N ASP A 129 -9.56 -2.35 19.00
CA ASP A 129 -8.96 -1.01 19.18
C ASP A 129 -8.53 -0.37 17.86
N LYS A 130 -8.63 -1.13 16.75
CA LYS A 130 -8.12 -0.76 15.42
C LYS A 130 -6.65 -0.29 15.49
N ALA A 131 -5.86 -0.99 16.29
CA ALA A 131 -4.51 -0.58 16.66
C ALA A 131 -3.49 -1.63 16.22
N PHE A 132 -2.44 -1.17 15.54
CA PHE A 132 -1.26 -1.96 15.22
C PHE A 132 -0.18 -1.73 16.29
N TYR A 133 0.21 -2.78 17.00
CA TYR A 133 1.24 -2.70 18.03
C TYR A 133 2.55 -3.26 17.51
N VAL A 134 3.58 -2.42 17.52
CA VAL A 134 4.96 -2.77 17.18
C VAL A 134 5.72 -3.01 18.48
N LYS A 135 6.06 -4.27 18.73
CA LYS A 135 6.85 -4.68 19.90
C LYS A 135 8.30 -4.92 19.48
N PRO A 136 9.26 -4.12 19.95
CA PRO A 136 10.68 -4.33 19.64
C PRO A 136 11.16 -5.65 20.24
N THR A 137 11.92 -6.44 19.47
CA THR A 137 12.49 -7.73 19.91
C THR A 137 13.99 -7.82 19.70
N ASN A 138 14.54 -6.97 18.83
CA ASN A 138 15.99 -6.91 18.61
C ASN A 138 16.71 -6.40 19.86
N LYS A 139 17.70 -7.17 20.36
CA LYS A 139 18.42 -6.85 21.60
C LYS A 139 19.03 -5.45 21.60
N GLN A 140 19.66 -5.04 20.49
CA GLN A 140 20.30 -3.73 20.39
C GLN A 140 19.24 -2.62 20.40
N PHE A 141 18.18 -2.76 19.60
CA PHE A 141 17.11 -1.77 19.56
C PHE A 141 16.37 -1.66 20.90
N VAL A 142 16.09 -2.79 21.55
CA VAL A 142 15.51 -2.85 22.88
C VAL A 142 16.40 -2.14 23.90
N SER A 143 17.69 -2.43 23.94
CA SER A 143 18.63 -1.77 24.85
C SER A 143 18.68 -0.27 24.63
N SER A 144 18.75 0.19 23.37
CA SER A 144 18.73 1.61 23.04
C SER A 144 17.44 2.29 23.51
N LEU A 145 16.28 1.67 23.27
CA LEU A 145 15.00 2.20 23.76
C LEU A 145 14.93 2.23 25.29
N LYS A 146 15.43 1.20 25.98
CA LYS A 146 15.45 1.17 27.45
C LYS A 146 16.33 2.27 28.03
N SER A 147 17.51 2.49 27.46
CA SER A 147 18.39 3.59 27.85
C SER A 147 17.75 4.95 27.59
N LEU A 148 17.03 5.09 26.47
CA LEU A 148 16.32 6.34 26.15
C LEU A 148 15.18 6.61 27.14
N VAL A 149 14.42 5.58 27.54
CA VAL A 149 13.37 5.69 28.57
C VAL A 149 13.95 6.12 29.92
N LYS A 150 15.15 5.65 30.28
CA LYS A 150 15.85 6.08 31.50
C LYS A 150 16.36 7.52 31.42
N THR A 151 16.72 8.00 30.24
CA THR A 151 17.28 9.34 30.04
C THR A 151 16.52 10.07 28.93
N PRO A 152 15.27 10.50 29.20
CA PRO A 152 14.38 11.07 28.18
C PRO A 152 14.90 12.37 27.56
N SER A 153 15.77 13.11 28.25
CA SER A 153 16.46 14.29 27.71
C SER A 153 17.30 13.97 26.45
N ASN A 154 17.75 12.73 26.30
CA ASN A 154 18.55 12.30 25.14
C ASN A 154 17.69 11.93 23.92
N ALA A 155 16.36 11.97 24.02
CA ALA A 155 15.45 11.62 22.91
C ALA A 155 15.71 12.45 21.64
N LYS A 156 16.03 13.73 21.80
CA LYS A 156 16.37 14.62 20.67
C LYS A 156 17.69 14.20 20.02
N SER A 157 18.72 13.96 20.83
CA SER A 157 20.05 13.52 20.36
C SER A 157 20.00 12.12 19.71
N ALA A 158 19.09 11.26 20.17
CA ALA A 158 18.84 9.94 19.58
C ALA A 158 17.98 9.98 18.31
N ASN A 159 17.66 11.16 17.77
CA ASN A 159 16.80 11.35 16.61
C ASN A 159 15.42 10.69 16.74
N PHE A 160 14.85 10.66 17.95
CA PHE A 160 13.52 10.07 18.18
C PHE A 160 12.42 10.81 17.40
N ASP A 161 12.60 12.09 17.09
CA ASP A 161 11.68 12.85 16.22
C ASP A 161 11.58 12.25 14.81
N GLN A 162 12.64 11.62 14.29
CA GLN A 162 12.59 10.91 13.01
C GLN A 162 11.73 9.65 13.13
N ILE A 163 11.82 8.93 14.25
CA ILE A 163 10.95 7.78 14.54
C ILE A 163 9.50 8.24 14.61
N ALA A 164 9.21 9.32 15.34
CA ALA A 164 7.88 9.92 15.40
C ALA A 164 7.36 10.32 14.00
N THR A 165 8.20 10.95 13.18
CA THR A 165 7.84 11.33 11.80
C THR A 165 7.54 10.11 10.93
N ASN A 166 8.32 9.04 11.06
CA ASN A 166 8.09 7.80 10.31
C ASN A 166 6.79 7.11 10.75
N PHE A 167 6.49 7.07 12.04
CA PHE A 167 5.22 6.57 12.56
C PHE A 167 4.03 7.43 12.11
N LYS A 168 4.19 8.76 12.03
CA LYS A 168 3.19 9.67 11.46
C LYS A 168 2.90 9.33 10.00
N LYS A 169 3.94 9.15 9.18
CA LYS A 169 3.81 8.75 7.76
C LYS A 169 3.17 7.38 7.61
N LEU A 170 3.57 6.43 8.46
CA LEU A 170 3.00 5.08 8.48
C LEU A 170 1.51 5.11 8.82
N SER A 171 1.12 5.83 9.87
CA SER A 171 -0.27 6.03 10.28
C SER A 171 -1.10 6.68 9.16
N LEU A 172 -0.53 7.65 8.44
CA LEU A 172 -1.18 8.26 7.27
C LEU A 172 -1.38 7.26 6.13
N SER A 173 -0.38 6.40 5.87
CA SER A 173 -0.49 5.34 4.85
C SER A 173 -1.56 4.31 5.23
N ILE A 174 -1.60 3.92 6.50
CA ILE A 174 -2.64 3.04 7.05
C ILE A 174 -4.02 3.67 6.84
N LYS A 175 -4.19 4.96 7.17
CA LYS A 175 -5.45 5.69 6.96
C LYS A 175 -5.92 5.66 5.51
N LYS A 176 -4.99 5.87 4.56
CA LYS A 176 -5.30 5.84 3.11
C LYS A 176 -5.81 4.48 2.64
N ASN A 177 -5.37 3.39 3.27
CA ASN A 177 -5.69 2.03 2.84
C ASN A 177 -6.86 1.39 3.64
N LEU A 178 -6.97 1.69 4.93
CA LEU A 178 -7.95 1.08 5.85
C LEU A 178 -9.09 2.02 6.27
N GLY A 179 -8.98 3.32 6.01
CA GLY A 179 -9.92 4.34 6.48
C GLY A 179 -9.46 5.01 7.79
N SER A 180 -10.31 5.86 8.37
CA SER A 180 -10.01 6.56 9.62
C SER A 180 -10.14 5.66 10.85
N ASN A 181 -9.69 6.17 11.99
CA ASN A 181 -9.69 5.53 13.29
C ASN A 181 -8.73 4.36 13.45
N TYR A 182 -7.64 4.33 12.68
CA TYR A 182 -6.56 3.36 12.89
C TYR A 182 -5.37 4.01 13.57
N SER A 183 -4.77 3.29 14.50
CA SER A 183 -3.56 3.71 15.22
C SER A 183 -2.42 2.74 15.02
N VAL A 184 -1.20 3.25 15.14
CA VAL A 184 0.02 2.47 15.21
C VAL A 184 0.82 2.91 16.43
N SER A 185 1.20 1.95 17.26
CA SER A 185 1.85 2.18 18.55
C SER A 185 3.15 1.42 18.66
N LEU A 186 4.22 2.12 19.04
CA LEU A 186 5.47 1.50 19.47
C LEU A 186 5.36 1.16 20.95
N MET A 187 5.47 -0.12 21.29
CA MET A 187 5.35 -0.60 22.67
C MET A 187 6.62 -0.35 23.47
N ASN A 188 6.46 -0.04 24.75
CA ASN A 188 7.59 0.09 25.66
C ASN A 188 8.22 -1.28 25.95
N PRO A 189 9.53 -1.46 25.71
CA PRO A 189 10.21 -2.73 25.99
C PRO A 189 10.30 -3.08 27.49
N ASN A 190 10.07 -2.12 28.39
CA ASN A 190 10.00 -2.36 29.83
C ASN A 190 8.59 -2.70 30.33
N ASP A 191 7.55 -2.24 29.62
CA ASP A 191 6.15 -2.40 30.02
C ASP A 191 5.26 -2.48 28.77
N ASN A 192 4.81 -3.69 28.42
CA ASN A 192 3.98 -3.89 27.22
C ASN A 192 2.56 -3.29 27.35
N SER A 193 2.15 -2.83 28.54
CA SER A 193 0.85 -2.17 28.73
C SER A 193 0.86 -0.70 28.29
N LYS A 194 2.05 -0.10 28.13
CA LYS A 194 2.22 1.32 27.79
C LYS A 194 2.98 1.51 26.48
N PRO A 195 2.44 2.29 25.53
CA PRO A 195 3.21 2.71 24.36
C PRO A 195 4.30 3.71 24.75
N LEU A 196 5.36 3.79 23.95
CA LEU A 196 6.28 4.93 23.93
C LEU A 196 5.83 6.00 22.93
N LEU A 197 5.14 5.59 21.88
CA LEU A 197 4.70 6.46 20.80
C LEU A 197 3.43 5.87 20.18
N THR A 198 2.42 6.71 19.97
CA THR A 198 1.21 6.34 19.24
C THR A 198 0.92 7.38 18.17
N ALA A 199 0.67 6.91 16.96
CA ALA A 199 0.22 7.72 15.84
C ALA A 199 -1.15 7.25 15.35
N LYS A 200 -2.11 8.16 15.24
CA LYS A 200 -3.47 7.88 14.76
C LYS A 200 -3.78 8.76 13.55
N ASP A 201 -4.28 8.16 12.48
CA ASP A 201 -4.74 8.87 11.28
C ASP A 201 -3.77 9.92 10.69
N GLY A 202 -2.45 9.72 10.85
CA GLY A 202 -1.42 10.63 10.37
C GLY A 202 -1.04 11.76 11.35
N THR A 203 -1.42 11.67 12.62
CA THR A 203 -0.98 12.56 13.70
C THR A 203 -0.40 11.76 14.86
N ILE A 204 0.51 12.37 15.65
CA ILE A 204 1.01 11.75 16.88
C ILE A 204 0.03 12.08 18.01
N THR A 205 -0.56 11.07 18.63
CA THR A 205 -1.53 11.24 19.73
C THR A 205 -0.89 11.00 21.09
N TYR A 206 0.25 10.31 21.13
CA TYR A 206 1.00 10.09 22.35
C TYR A 206 2.49 9.99 22.04
N ASN A 207 3.32 10.63 22.85
CA ASN A 207 4.77 10.52 22.81
C ASN A 207 5.30 10.61 24.24
N TYR A 208 5.98 9.56 24.71
CA TYR A 208 6.52 9.49 26.06
C TYR A 208 7.63 10.52 26.33
N PHE A 209 8.30 11.01 25.29
CA PHE A 209 9.48 11.88 25.40
C PHE A 209 9.18 13.37 25.16
N LYS A 210 7.90 13.75 25.09
CA LYS A 210 7.45 15.14 24.91
C LYS A 210 6.48 15.55 26.00
#